data_AF-A0A817GL19-F1
#
_entry.id   AF-A0A817GL19-F1
#
_cell.length_a   1.000
_cell.length_b   1.000
_cell.length_c   1.000
_cell.angle_alpha   90.00
_cell.angle_beta   90.00
_cell.angle_gamma   90.00
#
_symmetry.space_group_name_H-M   'P 1'
#
loop_
_entity.id
_entity.type
_entity.pdbx_description
1 polymer ?
#
loop_
_entity_poly.entity_id
_entity_poly.type
_entity_poly.pdbx_seq_one_letter_code
_entity_poly.pdbx_strand_id
1 'polypeptide(L)'
;MYPQQYPASAPPSSHANQVGFNSLQETHDDRMKKFQYLVDRYEINRDFATRLRGLEGYEIVFIADDSGSMNTPLGDISGPYDRNSTRWDELRQTVSIVVDVASVFDPNGVDIFFLNRQPMRNVKNAEQLIHVFAIPPAGPTPIVRILRQVLQEKQLEVQERKLLLLIATDGVPTDDSGQQDIKTLEHVLRHERNPINRIPVVIIACTDNTECIGYLNNWDKKIPNMDVVDDYRSERQEIHKVQGKNFPFSFGDYVVKTLMGSIDNWFDPLDERRVTGSRPPDQHAHRGKKKDKCSIS
;
A
#
# COMPACT_ATOMS: atom_id res chain seq x y z
N MET A 1 44.33 55.29 -49.76
CA MET A 1 44.77 54.32 -48.72
C MET A 1 43.88 53.10 -48.86
N TYR A 2 44.45 51.92 -49.14
CA TYR A 2 43.71 50.66 -49.21
C TYR A 2 43.45 50.11 -47.80
N PRO A 3 42.24 49.64 -47.49
CA PRO A 3 42.04 48.70 -46.39
C PRO A 3 41.88 47.26 -46.91
N GLN A 4 42.53 46.35 -46.18
CA GLN A 4 42.66 44.92 -46.43
C GLN A 4 41.31 44.16 -46.46
N GLN A 5 41.19 43.21 -47.37
CA GLN A 5 40.14 42.18 -47.35
C GLN A 5 40.57 41.01 -46.45
N TYR A 6 39.72 40.64 -45.49
CA TYR A 6 39.80 39.36 -44.78
C TYR A 6 38.80 38.37 -45.39
N PRO A 7 39.15 37.09 -45.57
CA PRO A 7 38.24 36.10 -46.14
C PRO A 7 37.19 35.63 -45.12
N ALA A 8 36.00 35.29 -45.62
CA ALA A 8 34.89 34.76 -44.85
C ALA A 8 35.23 33.41 -44.22
N SER A 9 35.01 33.29 -42.91
CA SER A 9 35.17 32.05 -42.15
C SER A 9 34.05 31.04 -42.49
N ALA A 10 34.45 29.84 -42.89
CA ALA A 10 33.56 28.69 -43.10
C ALA A 10 32.88 28.25 -41.79
N PRO A 11 31.65 27.69 -41.85
CA PRO A 11 30.96 27.18 -40.66
C PRO A 11 31.66 25.92 -40.11
N PRO A 12 31.68 25.71 -38.79
CA PRO A 12 32.29 24.53 -38.20
C PRO A 12 31.48 23.27 -38.57
N SER A 13 32.23 22.25 -39.00
CA SER A 13 31.77 20.92 -39.36
C SER A 13 31.11 20.18 -38.20
N SER A 14 29.97 19.56 -38.49
CA SER A 14 29.20 18.69 -37.61
C SER A 14 29.96 17.42 -37.23
N HIS A 15 30.49 17.38 -36.02
CA HIS A 15 30.75 16.13 -35.30
C HIS A 15 29.84 16.08 -34.08
N ALA A 16 28.59 15.69 -34.32
CA ALA A 16 27.69 15.29 -33.25
C ALA A 16 28.14 13.91 -32.76
N ASN A 17 28.82 13.89 -31.61
CA ASN A 17 28.98 12.68 -30.82
C ASN A 17 27.58 12.17 -30.46
N GLN A 18 27.16 11.08 -31.11
CA GLN A 18 26.05 10.27 -30.63
C GLN A 18 26.48 9.60 -29.33
N VAL A 19 26.25 10.28 -28.22
CA VAL A 19 26.22 9.63 -26.90
C VAL A 19 24.87 8.92 -26.84
N GLY A 20 24.88 7.65 -27.21
CA GLY A 20 23.74 6.76 -27.01
C GLY A 20 23.44 6.68 -25.51
N PHE A 21 22.37 7.32 -25.08
CA PHE A 21 21.73 7.01 -23.81
C PHE A 21 21.10 5.62 -23.92
N ASN A 22 21.91 4.58 -23.70
CA ASN A 22 21.39 3.27 -23.36
C ASN A 22 20.81 3.38 -21.94
N SER A 23 19.53 3.72 -21.83
CA SER A 23 18.77 3.32 -20.65
C SER A 23 18.82 1.79 -20.62
N LEU A 24 19.58 1.21 -19.70
CA LEU A 24 19.59 -0.22 -19.46
C LEU A 24 18.16 -0.63 -19.10
N GLN A 25 17.42 -1.17 -20.07
CA GLN A 25 16.13 -1.79 -19.80
C GLN A 25 16.41 -3.03 -18.97
N GLU A 26 15.93 -3.02 -17.72
CA GLU A 26 16.02 -4.14 -16.79
C GLU A 26 15.44 -5.39 -17.47
N THR A 27 16.22 -6.46 -17.54
CA THR A 27 15.77 -7.67 -18.23
C THR A 27 14.73 -8.42 -17.40
N HIS A 28 13.94 -9.29 -18.04
CA HIS A 28 13.03 -10.18 -17.32
C HIS A 28 13.76 -11.04 -16.27
N ASP A 29 14.99 -11.48 -16.59
CA ASP A 29 15.80 -12.29 -15.69
C ASP A 29 16.28 -11.49 -14.47
N ASP A 30 16.62 -10.21 -14.65
CA ASP A 30 16.99 -9.33 -13.55
C ASP A 30 15.79 -9.06 -12.63
N ARG A 31 14.60 -8.80 -13.21
CA ARG A 31 13.35 -8.66 -12.45
C ARG A 31 13.02 -9.92 -11.66
N MET A 32 13.21 -11.11 -12.23
CA MET A 32 12.95 -12.38 -11.55
C MET A 32 13.93 -12.64 -10.40
N LYS A 33 15.23 -12.30 -10.58
CA LYS A 33 16.22 -12.38 -9.51
C LYS A 33 15.91 -11.40 -8.39
N LYS A 34 15.52 -10.16 -8.72
CA LYS A 34 15.07 -9.16 -7.75
C LYS A 34 13.84 -9.66 -7.00
N PHE A 35 12.86 -10.23 -7.70
CA PHE A 35 11.67 -10.81 -7.09
C PHE A 35 12.02 -11.93 -6.10
N GLN A 36 12.86 -12.89 -6.50
CA GLN A 36 13.30 -13.98 -5.63
C GLN A 36 14.04 -13.45 -4.39
N TYR A 37 14.94 -12.47 -4.58
CA TYR A 37 15.65 -11.82 -3.48
C TYR A 37 14.67 -11.19 -2.46
N LEU A 38 13.62 -10.51 -2.92
CA LEU A 38 12.64 -9.88 -2.05
C LEU A 38 11.76 -10.91 -1.33
N VAL A 39 11.37 -11.99 -2.02
CA VAL A 39 10.63 -13.11 -1.42
C VAL A 39 11.43 -13.72 -0.27
N ASP A 40 12.72 -13.96 -0.48
CA ASP A 40 13.59 -14.53 0.56
C ASP A 40 13.86 -13.51 1.69
N ARG A 41 14.14 -12.25 1.35
CA ARG A 41 14.42 -11.17 2.31
C ARG A 41 13.26 -10.92 3.28
N TYR A 42 12.03 -11.00 2.79
CA TYR A 42 10.83 -10.74 3.58
C TYR A 42 10.12 -12.01 4.05
N GLU A 43 10.75 -13.17 3.87
CA GLU A 43 10.22 -14.47 4.29
C GLU A 43 8.79 -14.70 3.76
N ILE A 44 8.53 -14.30 2.51
CA ILE A 44 7.23 -14.45 1.88
C ILE A 44 7.04 -15.91 1.48
N ASN A 45 5.94 -16.50 1.90
CA ASN A 45 5.53 -17.84 1.54
C ASN A 45 5.42 -17.96 0.00
N ARG A 46 5.89 -19.09 -0.56
CA ARG A 46 5.88 -19.30 -2.01
C ARG A 46 4.48 -19.19 -2.63
N ASP A 47 3.45 -19.72 -1.98
CA ASP A 47 2.07 -19.65 -2.48
C ASP A 47 1.60 -18.18 -2.53
N PHE A 48 1.95 -17.38 -1.52
CA PHE A 48 1.67 -15.94 -1.47
C PHE A 48 2.42 -15.21 -2.59
N ALA A 49 3.72 -15.49 -2.74
CA ALA A 49 4.57 -14.88 -3.75
C ALA A 49 4.06 -15.13 -5.17
N THR A 50 3.62 -16.34 -5.51
CA THR A 50 3.12 -16.63 -6.87
C THR A 50 1.91 -15.78 -7.27
N ARG A 51 1.13 -15.30 -6.29
CA ARG A 51 -0.08 -14.49 -6.51
C ARG A 51 0.21 -13.01 -6.72
N LEU A 52 1.39 -12.53 -6.33
CA LEU A 52 1.78 -11.13 -6.52
C LEU A 52 1.78 -10.68 -7.99
N ARG A 53 1.83 -11.61 -8.95
CA ARG A 53 1.60 -11.30 -10.38
C ARG A 53 0.25 -10.64 -10.64
N GLY A 54 -0.74 -10.83 -9.77
CA GLY A 54 -2.03 -10.12 -9.85
C GLY A 54 -1.92 -8.61 -9.71
N LEU A 55 -0.78 -8.08 -9.22
CA LEU A 55 -0.48 -6.64 -9.19
C LEU A 55 -0.06 -6.09 -10.55
N GLU A 56 0.23 -6.92 -11.55
CA GLU A 56 0.53 -6.45 -12.90
C GLU A 56 -0.63 -5.60 -13.44
N GLY A 57 -0.29 -4.40 -13.95
CA GLY A 57 -1.28 -3.45 -14.46
C GLY A 57 -1.95 -2.58 -13.40
N TYR A 58 -1.59 -2.71 -12.12
CA TYR A 58 -1.99 -1.76 -11.07
C TYR A 58 -0.95 -0.66 -10.88
N GLU A 59 -1.37 0.59 -10.90
CA GLU A 59 -0.68 1.70 -10.23
C GLU A 59 -0.98 1.62 -8.74
N ILE A 60 0.03 1.83 -7.87
CA ILE A 60 -0.15 1.73 -6.42
C ILE A 60 0.08 3.11 -5.78
N VAL A 61 -0.91 3.56 -5.00
CA VAL A 61 -0.80 4.75 -4.15
C VAL A 61 -0.97 4.33 -2.69
N PHE A 62 -0.11 4.84 -1.83
CA PHE A 62 -0.15 4.62 -0.39
C PHE A 62 -0.42 5.95 0.34
N ILE A 63 -1.56 6.06 1.01
CA ILE A 63 -1.86 7.14 1.95
C ILE A 63 -1.39 6.69 3.35
N ALA A 64 -0.35 7.33 3.85
CA ALA A 64 0.29 7.03 5.13
C ALA A 64 -0.13 8.05 6.19
N ASP A 65 -0.81 7.58 7.24
CA ASP A 65 -1.09 8.37 8.43
C ASP A 65 0.21 8.68 9.18
N ASP A 66 0.53 9.97 9.22
CA ASP A 66 1.63 10.53 9.98
C ASP A 66 1.13 11.52 11.05
N SER A 67 -0.08 11.30 11.56
CA SER A 67 -0.68 12.06 12.67
C SER A 67 -0.03 11.73 14.01
N GLY A 68 -0.24 12.59 15.00
CA GLY A 68 0.40 12.44 16.32
C GLY A 68 0.11 11.11 17.03
N SER A 69 -1.06 10.49 16.80
CA SER A 69 -1.46 9.21 17.41
C SER A 69 -0.58 8.04 16.97
N MET A 70 0.05 8.12 15.80
CA MET A 70 0.95 7.10 15.29
C MET A 70 2.25 6.93 16.12
N ASN A 71 2.54 7.85 17.06
CA ASN A 71 3.60 7.68 18.06
C ASN A 71 3.23 6.67 19.16
N THR A 72 2.00 6.15 19.19
CA THR A 72 1.56 5.19 20.20
C THR A 72 2.45 3.93 20.15
N PRO A 73 3.04 3.52 21.29
CA PRO A 73 3.80 2.28 21.37
C PRO A 73 2.92 1.07 21.07
N LEU A 74 3.46 0.11 20.32
CA LEU A 74 2.91 -1.23 20.24
C LEU A 74 3.18 -1.93 21.58
N GLY A 75 2.27 -2.79 22.03
CA GLY A 75 2.35 -3.46 23.32
C GLY A 75 3.55 -4.40 23.55
N ASP A 76 4.51 -4.45 22.62
CA ASP A 76 5.74 -5.21 22.80
C ASP A 76 6.75 -4.46 23.65
N ILE A 77 6.97 -5.00 24.84
CA ILE A 77 8.20 -4.79 25.58
C ILE A 77 9.29 -5.55 24.82
N SER A 78 9.93 -4.87 23.88
CA SER A 78 11.33 -5.20 23.54
C SER A 78 12.13 -5.06 24.85
N GLY A 79 13.25 -5.76 25.05
CA GLY A 79 13.90 -5.90 26.36
C GLY A 79 14.09 -4.57 27.13
N PRO A 80 14.46 -4.56 28.42
CA PRO A 80 14.44 -3.35 29.27
C PRO A 80 15.26 -2.13 28.77
N TYR A 81 16.02 -2.28 27.69
CA TYR A 81 16.83 -1.25 27.04
C TYR A 81 16.40 -0.89 25.62
N ASP A 82 15.43 -1.60 25.05
CA ASP A 82 14.94 -1.36 23.70
C ASP A 82 13.85 -0.30 23.71
N ARG A 83 13.86 0.59 22.72
CA ARG A 83 12.72 1.46 22.47
C ARG A 83 11.56 0.58 22.01
N ASN A 84 10.39 0.74 22.64
CA ASN A 84 9.16 0.13 22.15
C ASN A 84 8.89 0.61 20.71
N SER A 85 8.72 -0.34 19.79
CA SER A 85 8.24 -0.04 18.44
C SER A 85 6.89 0.67 18.52
N THR A 86 6.70 1.69 17.69
CA THR A 86 5.45 2.45 17.60
C THR A 86 4.63 2.01 16.39
N ARG A 87 3.37 2.45 16.31
CA ARG A 87 2.53 2.27 15.10
C ARG A 87 3.20 2.84 13.86
N TRP A 88 3.90 3.97 14.00
CA TRP A 88 4.73 4.55 12.94
C TRP A 88 5.89 3.65 12.49
N ASP A 89 6.53 2.93 13.42
CA ASP A 89 7.62 2.01 13.11
C ASP A 89 7.13 0.79 12.32
N GLU A 90 5.95 0.26 12.65
CA GLU A 90 5.29 -0.81 11.90
C GLU A 90 4.81 -0.32 10.53
N LEU A 91 4.20 0.87 10.45
CA LEU A 91 3.81 1.48 9.18
C LEU A 91 5.02 1.68 8.25
N ARG A 92 6.16 2.13 8.77
CA ARG A 92 7.42 2.22 8.02
C ARG A 92 7.81 0.87 7.41
N GLN A 93 7.71 -0.21 8.19
CA GLN A 93 8.04 -1.56 7.71
C GLN A 93 7.07 -2.02 6.61
N THR A 94 5.76 -1.80 6.81
CA THR A 94 4.72 -2.09 5.81
C THR A 94 4.98 -1.35 4.50
N VAL A 95 5.15 -0.03 4.54
CA VAL A 95 5.39 0.80 3.34
C VAL A 95 6.70 0.40 2.65
N SER A 96 7.75 0.06 3.41
CA SER A 96 9.02 -0.40 2.85
C SER A 96 8.86 -1.68 2.02
N ILE A 97 8.13 -2.66 2.55
CA ILE A 97 7.87 -3.93 1.84
C ILE A 97 6.96 -3.69 0.64
N VAL A 98 5.91 -2.87 0.79
CA VAL A 98 5.03 -2.50 -0.32
C VAL A 98 5.84 -1.89 -1.46
N VAL A 99 6.70 -0.92 -1.19
CA VAL A 99 7.53 -0.26 -2.21
C VAL A 99 8.44 -1.27 -2.92
N ASP A 100 9.16 -2.09 -2.16
CA ASP A 100 10.09 -3.06 -2.74
C ASP A 100 9.36 -4.09 -3.60
N VAL A 101 8.27 -4.68 -3.11
CA VAL A 101 7.45 -5.68 -3.83
C VAL A 101 6.77 -5.05 -5.04
N ALA A 102 6.12 -3.89 -4.90
CA ALA A 102 5.45 -3.20 -5.98
C ALA A 102 6.41 -2.84 -7.11
N SER A 103 7.63 -2.43 -6.80
CA SER A 103 8.63 -2.02 -7.80
C SER A 103 9.04 -3.14 -8.78
N VAL A 104 8.72 -4.41 -8.46
CA VAL A 104 8.93 -5.54 -9.38
C VAL A 104 7.88 -5.56 -10.49
N PHE A 105 6.64 -5.16 -10.18
CA PHE A 105 5.48 -5.24 -11.07
C PHE A 105 5.14 -3.89 -11.69
N ASP A 106 5.51 -2.80 -11.03
CA ASP A 106 5.36 -1.43 -11.51
C ASP A 106 6.72 -0.72 -11.61
N PRO A 107 7.27 -0.53 -12.83
CA PRO A 107 8.53 0.18 -13.01
C PRO A 107 8.45 1.67 -12.64
N ASN A 108 7.24 2.25 -12.54
CA ASN A 108 7.05 3.63 -12.09
C ASN A 108 7.27 3.77 -10.58
N GLY A 109 7.14 2.68 -9.81
CA GLY A 109 7.21 2.70 -8.36
C GLY A 109 5.85 2.98 -7.70
N VAL A 110 5.89 3.42 -6.44
CA VAL A 110 4.72 3.71 -5.61
C VAL A 110 4.71 5.20 -5.26
N ASP A 111 3.54 5.82 -5.33
CA ASP A 111 3.34 7.15 -4.81
C ASP A 111 2.87 7.09 -3.35
N ILE A 112 3.54 7.82 -2.47
CA ILE A 112 3.23 7.87 -1.04
C ILE A 112 2.74 9.27 -0.70
N PHE A 113 1.50 9.37 -0.24
CA PHE A 113 0.92 10.60 0.28
C PHE A 113 0.87 10.51 1.79
N PHE A 114 1.45 11.48 2.48
CA PHE A 114 1.31 11.59 3.92
C PHE A 114 0.17 12.54 4.27
N LEU A 115 -0.42 12.40 5.44
CA LEU A 115 -1.53 13.27 5.87
C LEU A 115 -1.08 14.71 6.17
N ASN A 116 0.12 14.86 6.75
CA ASN A 116 0.63 16.11 7.32
C ASN A 116 1.96 16.57 6.72
N ARG A 117 2.48 15.91 5.68
CA ARG A 117 3.70 16.32 4.96
C ARG A 117 3.61 16.11 3.45
N GLN A 118 4.61 16.62 2.74
CA GLN A 118 4.66 16.53 1.28
C GLN A 118 4.72 15.07 0.81
N PRO A 119 4.05 14.74 -0.30
CA PRO A 119 4.08 13.40 -0.85
C PRO A 119 5.45 13.05 -1.43
N MET A 120 5.73 11.75 -1.50
CA MET A 120 6.83 11.19 -2.28
C MET A 120 6.28 10.49 -3.51
N ARG A 121 6.84 10.79 -4.68
CA ARG A 121 6.41 10.21 -5.96
C ARG A 121 7.41 9.19 -6.46
N ASN A 122 6.90 8.18 -7.18
CA ASN A 122 7.72 7.20 -7.91
C ASN A 122 8.80 6.55 -7.04
N VAL A 123 8.43 6.15 -5.83
CA VAL A 123 9.35 5.49 -4.89
C VAL A 123 9.54 4.04 -5.34
N LYS A 124 10.79 3.63 -5.58
CA LYS A 124 11.14 2.34 -6.21
C LYS A 124 11.91 1.39 -5.29
N ASN A 125 12.35 1.88 -4.13
CA ASN A 125 12.97 1.04 -3.11
C ASN A 125 12.79 1.64 -1.71
N ALA A 126 12.86 0.79 -0.70
CA ALA A 126 12.72 1.14 0.71
C ALA A 126 13.79 2.12 1.22
N GLU A 127 14.99 2.18 0.62
CA GLU A 127 16.06 3.07 1.06
C GLU A 127 15.68 4.54 0.89
N GLN A 128 14.86 4.87 -0.11
CA GLN A 128 14.32 6.21 -0.32
C GLN A 128 13.44 6.69 0.86
N LEU A 129 12.91 5.77 1.67
CA LEU A 129 12.01 6.08 2.78
C LEU A 129 12.74 6.44 4.09
N ILE A 130 14.05 6.16 4.18
CA ILE A 130 14.81 6.27 5.43
C ILE A 130 14.67 7.67 6.05
N HIS A 131 14.84 8.72 5.24
CA HIS A 131 14.81 10.10 5.75
C HIS A 131 13.41 10.57 6.11
N VAL A 132 12.37 10.21 5.34
CA VAL A 132 11.01 10.70 5.61
C VAL A 132 10.42 10.05 6.85
N PHE A 133 10.74 8.78 7.13
CA PHE A 133 10.29 8.09 8.33
C PHE A 133 11.15 8.38 9.57
N ALA A 134 12.34 8.97 9.41
CA ALA A 134 13.13 9.49 10.52
C ALA A 134 12.48 10.71 11.19
N ILE A 135 11.57 11.41 10.48
CA ILE A 135 10.79 12.52 11.02
C ILE A 135 9.56 11.94 11.75
N PRO A 136 9.41 12.16 13.07
CA PRO A 136 8.27 11.66 13.83
C PRO A 136 6.92 12.15 13.25
N PRO A 137 5.86 11.35 13.38
CA PRO A 137 4.53 11.76 12.97
C PRO A 137 3.94 12.79 13.94
N ALA A 138 3.17 13.74 13.40
CA ALA A 138 2.54 14.85 14.12
C ALA A 138 1.38 15.43 13.30
N GLY A 139 0.43 16.06 13.99
CA GLY A 139 -0.71 16.71 13.35
C GLY A 139 -2.01 15.88 13.39
N PRO A 140 -3.08 16.39 12.74
CA PRO A 140 -4.38 15.72 12.66
C PRO A 140 -4.37 14.53 11.68
N THR A 141 -5.55 13.95 11.43
CA THR A 141 -5.78 12.79 10.55
C THR A 141 -6.67 13.15 9.33
N PRO A 142 -6.26 14.11 8.46
CA PRO A 142 -7.04 14.65 7.35
C PRO A 142 -7.14 13.72 6.12
N ILE A 143 -7.61 12.49 6.32
CA ILE A 143 -7.72 11.45 5.27
C ILE A 143 -8.58 11.94 4.11
N VAL A 144 -9.70 12.61 4.37
CA VAL A 144 -10.63 13.10 3.33
C VAL A 144 -9.93 14.05 2.34
N ARG A 145 -9.12 14.97 2.86
CA ARG A 145 -8.38 15.95 2.05
C ARG A 145 -7.39 15.25 1.12
N ILE A 146 -6.58 14.35 1.68
CA ILE A 146 -5.57 13.62 0.91
C ILE A 146 -6.21 12.64 -0.08
N LEU A 147 -7.27 11.94 0.32
CA LEU A 147 -7.99 11.02 -0.56
C LEU A 147 -8.54 11.75 -1.79
N ARG A 148 -9.17 12.92 -1.61
CA ARG A 148 -9.64 13.74 -2.75
C ARG A 148 -8.50 14.21 -3.63
N GLN A 149 -7.37 14.62 -3.03
CA GLN A 149 -6.17 14.99 -3.77
C GLN A 149 -5.67 13.82 -4.64
N VAL A 150 -5.55 12.61 -4.09
CA VAL A 150 -5.15 11.41 -4.83
C VAL A 150 -6.11 11.12 -5.98
N LEU A 151 -7.42 11.11 -5.72
CA LEU A 151 -8.44 10.79 -6.73
C LEU A 151 -8.42 11.80 -7.88
N GLN A 152 -8.16 13.08 -7.58
CA GLN A 152 -8.02 14.13 -8.59
C GLN A 152 -6.72 13.97 -9.39
N GLU A 153 -5.59 13.77 -8.72
CA GLU A 153 -4.27 13.66 -9.37
C GLU A 153 -4.18 12.43 -10.27
N LYS A 154 -4.79 11.30 -9.88
CA LYS A 154 -4.71 10.02 -10.60
C LYS A 154 -5.86 9.77 -11.58
N GLN A 155 -6.70 10.77 -11.86
CA GLN A 155 -7.91 10.60 -12.67
C GLN A 155 -7.61 10.10 -14.09
N LEU A 156 -6.48 10.51 -14.67
CA LEU A 156 -6.06 10.10 -16.02
C LEU A 156 -5.45 8.70 -16.00
N GLU A 157 -4.59 8.40 -15.03
CA GLU A 157 -3.93 7.11 -14.86
C GLU A 157 -4.93 5.98 -14.66
N VAL A 158 -6.03 6.25 -13.95
CA VAL A 158 -7.11 5.28 -13.75
C VAL A 158 -7.78 4.89 -15.08
N GLN A 159 -7.70 5.69 -16.15
CA GLN A 159 -8.21 5.29 -17.47
C GLN A 159 -7.36 4.18 -18.11
N GLU A 160 -6.04 4.24 -17.90
CA GLU A 160 -5.08 3.32 -18.51
C GLU A 160 -4.87 2.07 -17.65
N ARG A 161 -4.67 2.24 -16.34
CA ARG A 161 -4.36 1.19 -15.38
C ARG A 161 -5.38 1.17 -14.24
N LYS A 162 -5.41 0.09 -13.46
CA LYS A 162 -6.17 0.09 -12.20
C LYS A 162 -5.35 0.82 -11.15
N LEU A 163 -6.00 1.46 -10.18
CA LEU A 163 -5.34 2.16 -9.08
C LEU A 163 -5.63 1.41 -7.77
N LEU A 164 -4.64 0.71 -7.23
CA LEU A 164 -4.73 0.15 -5.88
C LEU A 164 -4.40 1.26 -4.88
N LEU A 165 -5.38 1.63 -4.06
CA LEU A 165 -5.22 2.66 -3.05
C LEU A 165 -5.15 2.03 -1.66
N LEU A 166 -4.00 2.17 -1.01
CA LEU A 166 -3.78 1.72 0.36
C LEU A 166 -3.92 2.92 1.29
N ILE A 167 -4.71 2.82 2.35
CA ILE A 167 -4.89 3.88 3.34
C ILE A 167 -4.57 3.31 4.71
N ALA A 168 -3.43 3.65 5.28
CA ALA A 168 -3.04 3.21 6.60
C ALA A 168 -3.34 4.30 7.63
N THR A 169 -4.05 3.96 8.71
CA THR A 169 -4.40 4.90 9.79
C THR A 169 -4.65 4.15 11.10
N ASP A 170 -4.40 4.80 12.23
CA ASP A 170 -4.65 4.24 13.57
C ASP A 170 -5.91 4.80 14.24
N GLY A 171 -6.71 5.60 13.53
CA GLY A 171 -7.75 6.39 14.17
C GLY A 171 -8.91 6.85 13.28
N VAL A 172 -9.68 7.77 13.87
CA VAL A 172 -10.84 8.39 13.25
C VAL A 172 -10.38 9.51 12.32
N PRO A 173 -10.84 9.59 11.05
CA PRO A 173 -10.53 10.71 10.18
C PRO A 173 -10.98 12.02 10.83
N THR A 174 -10.18 13.07 10.67
CA THR A 174 -10.48 14.41 11.14
C THR A 174 -10.39 15.43 10.00
N ASP A 175 -10.92 16.63 10.18
CA ASP A 175 -10.56 17.78 9.35
C ASP A 175 -9.22 18.39 9.81
N ASP A 176 -8.75 19.44 9.12
CA ASP A 176 -7.49 20.12 9.48
C ASP A 176 -7.58 20.84 10.85
N SER A 177 -8.78 20.98 11.43
CA SER A 177 -9.00 21.50 12.80
C SER A 177 -9.11 20.40 13.85
N GLY A 178 -8.98 19.12 13.48
CA GLY A 178 -9.06 17.98 14.37
C GLY A 178 -10.48 17.48 14.67
N GLN A 179 -11.51 17.96 13.96
CA GLN A 179 -12.89 17.50 14.17
C GLN A 179 -13.18 16.24 13.37
N GLN A 180 -13.85 15.26 13.99
CA GLN A 180 -14.10 13.95 13.38
C GLN A 180 -14.96 14.05 12.10
N ASP A 181 -14.55 13.35 11.05
CA ASP A 181 -15.16 13.43 9.72
C ASP A 181 -15.39 12.06 9.04
N ILE A 182 -15.91 11.10 9.81
CA ILE A 182 -16.20 9.73 9.33
C ILE A 182 -17.19 9.73 8.17
N LYS A 183 -18.24 10.58 8.26
CA LYS A 183 -19.33 10.61 7.28
C LYS A 183 -18.86 11.08 5.91
N THR A 184 -17.97 12.07 5.86
CA THR A 184 -17.43 12.54 4.58
C THR A 184 -16.46 11.52 4.01
N LEU A 185 -15.65 10.85 4.83
CA LEU A 185 -14.81 9.74 4.34
C LEU A 185 -15.65 8.65 3.69
N GLU A 186 -16.73 8.21 4.34
CA GLU A 186 -17.66 7.23 3.75
C GLU A 186 -18.24 7.74 2.44
N HIS A 187 -18.65 9.01 2.39
CA HIS A 187 -19.20 9.61 1.17
C HIS A 187 -18.19 9.58 0.01
N VAL A 188 -16.94 9.98 0.24
CA VAL A 188 -15.88 9.98 -0.78
C VAL A 188 -15.65 8.57 -1.31
N LEU A 189 -15.51 7.58 -0.42
CA LEU A 189 -15.27 6.18 -0.79
C LEU A 189 -16.41 5.54 -1.59
N ARG A 190 -17.65 5.99 -1.38
CA ARG A 190 -18.85 5.48 -2.06
C ARG A 190 -19.20 6.21 -3.35
N HIS A 191 -19.00 7.53 -3.38
CA HIS A 191 -19.64 8.39 -4.38
C HIS A 191 -18.66 9.24 -5.19
N GLU A 192 -17.51 9.60 -4.64
CA GLU A 192 -16.49 10.38 -5.35
C GLU A 192 -15.42 9.48 -5.99
N ARG A 193 -15.18 8.29 -5.42
CA ARG A 193 -14.30 7.27 -5.98
C ARG A 193 -14.88 6.67 -7.27
N ASN A 194 -14.44 7.18 -8.41
CA ASN A 194 -14.98 6.83 -9.73
C ASN A 194 -13.86 6.68 -10.79
N PRO A 195 -13.87 5.62 -11.63
CA PRO A 195 -14.77 4.48 -11.60
C PRO A 195 -14.41 3.48 -10.49
N ILE A 196 -15.40 3.17 -9.63
CA ILE A 196 -15.24 2.35 -8.42
C ILE A 196 -14.67 0.94 -8.68
N ASN A 197 -14.84 0.39 -9.88
CA ASN A 197 -14.32 -0.92 -10.29
C ASN A 197 -12.85 -0.92 -10.73
N ARG A 198 -12.24 0.25 -10.89
CA ARG A 198 -10.83 0.40 -11.22
C ARG A 198 -10.00 0.94 -10.07
N ILE A 199 -10.63 1.28 -8.95
CA ILE A 199 -9.96 1.86 -7.76
C ILE A 199 -10.26 0.99 -6.53
N PRO A 200 -9.73 -0.24 -6.44
CA PRO A 200 -9.79 -0.98 -5.18
C PRO A 200 -9.09 -0.20 -4.06
N VAL A 201 -9.70 -0.21 -2.89
CA VAL A 201 -9.18 0.47 -1.69
C VAL A 201 -8.94 -0.56 -0.60
N VAL A 202 -7.79 -0.50 0.06
CA VAL A 202 -7.52 -1.29 1.26
C VAL A 202 -7.25 -0.32 2.40
N ILE A 203 -8.04 -0.40 3.47
CA ILE A 203 -7.77 0.34 4.70
C ILE A 203 -6.95 -0.57 5.63
N ILE A 204 -5.78 -0.11 6.03
CA ILE A 204 -4.87 -0.82 6.93
C ILE A 204 -5.02 -0.17 8.30
N ALA A 205 -5.60 -0.90 9.25
CA ALA A 205 -5.73 -0.42 10.61
C ALA A 205 -4.37 -0.56 11.32
N CYS A 206 -3.79 0.56 11.70
CA CYS A 206 -2.51 0.61 12.44
C CYS A 206 -2.75 0.68 13.96
N THR A 207 -3.77 0.02 14.47
CA THR A 207 -4.17 0.11 15.89
C THR A 207 -4.68 -1.23 16.41
N ASP A 208 -4.29 -1.55 17.63
CA ASP A 208 -4.83 -2.62 18.46
C ASP A 208 -6.11 -2.20 19.22
N ASN A 209 -6.44 -0.90 19.19
CA ASN A 209 -7.68 -0.37 19.73
C ASN A 209 -8.81 -0.44 18.69
N THR A 210 -9.70 -1.41 18.87
CA THR A 210 -10.84 -1.66 18.01
C THR A 210 -11.93 -0.58 18.08
N GLU A 211 -11.98 0.24 19.14
CA GLU A 211 -12.97 1.32 19.25
C GLU A 211 -12.69 2.44 18.24
N CYS A 212 -11.42 2.79 18.05
CA CYS A 212 -10.99 3.86 17.15
C CYS A 212 -11.29 3.57 15.68
N ILE A 213 -11.35 2.29 15.31
CA ILE A 213 -11.58 1.81 13.94
C ILE A 213 -12.93 1.09 13.78
N GLY A 214 -13.76 1.02 14.83
CA GLY A 214 -15.00 0.25 14.80
C GLY A 214 -16.00 0.69 13.73
N TYR A 215 -15.84 1.92 13.21
CA TYR A 215 -16.61 2.42 12.06
C TYR A 215 -16.30 1.66 10.76
N LEU A 216 -15.13 1.05 10.63
CA LEU A 216 -14.68 0.28 9.47
C LEU A 216 -15.29 -1.13 9.37
N ASN A 217 -15.71 -1.73 10.50
CA ASN A 217 -16.16 -3.13 10.61
C ASN A 217 -17.30 -3.55 9.67
N ASN A 218 -18.01 -2.59 9.09
CA ASN A 218 -19.11 -2.85 8.17
C ASN A 218 -18.88 -2.25 6.78
N TRP A 219 -17.77 -1.57 6.55
CA TRP A 219 -17.50 -0.91 5.30
C TRP A 219 -17.06 -1.92 4.24
N ASP A 220 -16.19 -2.87 4.59
CA ASP A 220 -15.81 -4.05 3.79
C ASP A 220 -17.03 -4.71 3.09
N LYS A 221 -18.14 -4.88 3.82
CA LYS A 221 -19.36 -5.55 3.33
C LYS A 221 -20.24 -4.65 2.48
N LYS A 222 -20.17 -3.34 2.68
CA LYS A 222 -21.12 -2.35 2.15
C LYS A 222 -20.55 -1.49 1.02
N ILE A 223 -19.24 -1.31 0.95
CA ILE A 223 -18.55 -0.49 -0.05
C ILE A 223 -17.88 -1.43 -1.05
N PRO A 224 -18.27 -1.41 -2.35
CA PRO A 224 -17.67 -2.29 -3.36
C PRO A 224 -16.16 -2.09 -3.51
N ASN A 225 -15.43 -3.17 -3.82
CA ASN A 225 -13.98 -3.17 -4.06
C ASN A 225 -13.22 -2.43 -2.95
N MET A 226 -13.55 -2.76 -1.71
CA MET A 226 -12.87 -2.22 -0.56
C MET A 226 -12.66 -3.34 0.46
N ASP A 227 -11.47 -3.35 1.05
CA ASP A 227 -11.07 -4.28 2.07
C ASP A 227 -10.56 -3.53 3.31
N VAL A 228 -10.64 -4.16 4.48
CA VAL A 228 -10.13 -3.63 5.74
C VAL A 228 -9.26 -4.71 6.37
N VAL A 229 -8.00 -4.38 6.62
CA VAL A 229 -7.01 -5.31 7.18
C VAL A 229 -6.55 -4.77 8.52
N ASP A 230 -6.54 -5.63 9.54
CA ASP A 230 -6.06 -5.28 10.87
C ASP A 230 -4.54 -5.12 10.92
N ASP A 231 -4.01 -4.68 12.06
CA ASP A 231 -2.57 -4.64 12.30
C ASP A 231 -1.96 -6.06 12.23
N TYR A 232 -0.65 -6.15 12.01
CA TYR A 232 0.01 -7.45 11.81
C TYR A 232 -0.23 -8.43 12.96
N ARG A 233 -0.29 -7.95 14.19
CA ARG A 233 -0.38 -8.80 15.38
C ARG A 233 -1.77 -9.39 15.49
N SER A 234 -2.78 -8.54 15.33
CA SER A 234 -4.19 -8.93 15.35
C SER A 234 -4.47 -9.94 14.24
N GLU A 235 -4.07 -9.61 13.01
CA GLU A 235 -4.22 -10.46 11.83
C GLU A 235 -3.52 -11.83 12.01
N ARG A 236 -2.26 -11.83 12.47
CA ARG A 236 -1.52 -13.07 12.74
C ARG A 236 -2.20 -13.93 13.79
N GLN A 237 -2.73 -13.31 14.86
CA GLN A 237 -3.44 -14.04 15.91
C GLN A 237 -4.70 -14.70 15.36
N GLU A 238 -5.45 -14.04 14.48
CA GLU A 238 -6.66 -14.59 13.86
C GLU A 238 -6.35 -15.74 12.92
N ILE A 239 -5.35 -15.59 12.04
CA ILE A 239 -4.86 -16.68 11.19
C ILE A 239 -4.41 -17.87 12.04
N HIS A 240 -3.68 -17.65 13.13
CA HIS A 240 -3.22 -18.74 14.00
C HIS A 240 -4.35 -19.42 14.77
N LYS A 241 -5.43 -18.70 15.12
CA LYS A 241 -6.64 -19.31 15.71
C LYS A 241 -7.30 -20.28 14.74
N VAL A 242 -7.31 -19.96 13.44
CA VAL A 242 -7.98 -20.77 12.40
C VAL A 242 -7.08 -21.86 11.83
N GLN A 243 -5.90 -21.49 11.32
CA GLN A 243 -4.96 -22.40 10.65
C GLN A 243 -4.12 -23.22 11.64
N GLY A 244 -3.97 -22.73 12.87
CA GLY A 244 -3.17 -23.34 13.93
C GLY A 244 -1.85 -22.59 14.19
N LYS A 245 -1.33 -22.73 15.41
CA LYS A 245 -0.16 -21.99 15.92
C LYS A 245 1.15 -22.17 15.12
N ASN A 246 1.25 -23.24 14.35
CA ASN A 246 2.44 -23.55 13.54
C ASN A 246 2.29 -23.11 12.07
N PHE A 247 1.19 -22.43 11.72
CA PHE A 247 1.01 -21.92 10.37
C PHE A 247 2.01 -20.78 10.12
N PRO A 248 2.87 -20.87 9.08
CA PRO A 248 3.83 -19.82 8.77
C PRO A 248 3.09 -18.59 8.27
N PHE A 249 3.32 -17.45 8.95
CA PHE A 249 2.77 -16.16 8.56
C PHE A 249 3.74 -15.05 8.99
N SER A 250 4.66 -14.72 8.11
CA SER A 250 5.66 -13.68 8.31
C SER A 250 5.04 -12.29 8.19
N PHE A 251 5.82 -11.26 8.53
CA PHE A 251 5.41 -9.89 8.24
C PHE A 251 5.34 -9.62 6.71
N GLY A 252 6.18 -10.29 5.92
CA GLY A 252 6.07 -10.26 4.46
C GLY A 252 4.76 -10.85 3.97
N ASP A 253 4.34 -11.99 4.52
CA ASP A 253 3.04 -12.62 4.19
C ASP A 253 1.86 -11.70 4.49
N TYR A 254 1.92 -10.99 5.61
CA TYR A 254 0.95 -9.96 5.97
C TYR A 254 0.85 -8.87 4.91
N VAL A 255 1.97 -8.28 4.50
CA VAL A 255 1.97 -7.23 3.47
C VAL A 255 1.45 -7.77 2.13
N VAL A 256 1.77 -9.01 1.76
CA VAL A 256 1.20 -9.64 0.56
C VAL A 256 -0.31 -9.84 0.70
N LYS A 257 -0.81 -10.30 1.85
CA LYS A 257 -2.25 -10.39 2.12
C LYS A 257 -2.91 -9.00 1.96
N THR A 258 -2.32 -7.95 2.53
CA THR A 258 -2.83 -6.57 2.39
C THR A 258 -2.90 -6.10 0.94
N LEU A 259 -1.88 -6.37 0.13
CA LEU A 259 -1.85 -5.98 -1.28
C LEU A 259 -2.88 -6.76 -2.11
N MET A 260 -3.09 -8.03 -1.78
CA MET A 260 -3.84 -8.96 -2.62
C MET A 260 -5.28 -9.22 -2.16
N GLY A 261 -5.67 -8.91 -0.92
CA GLY A 261 -6.99 -9.24 -0.37
C GLY A 261 -8.14 -8.70 -1.23
N SER A 262 -8.04 -7.44 -1.68
CA SER A 262 -9.04 -6.84 -2.57
C SER A 262 -8.95 -7.26 -4.05
N ILE A 263 -7.96 -8.08 -4.42
CA ILE A 263 -7.62 -8.46 -5.81
C ILE A 263 -7.80 -9.96 -6.06
N ASP A 264 -7.49 -10.80 -5.07
CA ASP A 264 -7.47 -12.25 -5.17
C ASP A 264 -8.14 -12.89 -3.94
N ASN A 265 -9.36 -13.38 -4.12
CA ASN A 265 -10.19 -14.00 -3.07
C ASN A 265 -9.58 -15.27 -2.45
N TRP A 266 -8.40 -15.72 -2.89
CA TRP A 266 -7.67 -16.78 -2.19
C TRP A 266 -7.22 -16.38 -0.79
N PHE A 267 -7.03 -15.08 -0.55
CA PHE A 267 -6.58 -14.58 0.75
C PHE A 267 -7.70 -14.51 1.80
N ASP A 268 -8.96 -14.26 1.40
CA ASP A 268 -10.10 -14.12 2.32
C ASP A 268 -10.29 -15.29 3.30
N PRO A 269 -10.13 -16.57 2.89
CA PRO A 269 -10.37 -17.68 3.80
C PRO A 269 -9.32 -17.84 4.92
N LEU A 270 -8.16 -17.18 4.84
CA LEU A 270 -7.01 -17.47 5.71
C LEU A 270 -7.30 -17.25 7.19
N ASP A 271 -8.14 -16.29 7.53
CA ASP A 271 -8.60 -15.96 8.88
C ASP A 271 -10.03 -16.44 9.17
N GLU A 272 -10.77 -16.93 8.16
CA GLU A 272 -12.15 -17.42 8.34
C GLU A 272 -12.26 -18.94 8.49
N ARG A 273 -11.45 -19.72 7.76
CA ARG A 273 -11.55 -21.18 7.71
C ARG A 273 -10.23 -21.86 7.39
N ARG A 274 -10.07 -23.10 7.87
CA ARG A 274 -8.88 -23.91 7.53
C ARG A 274 -8.76 -24.09 6.03
N VAL A 275 -7.61 -23.71 5.49
CA VAL A 275 -7.28 -23.97 4.08
C VAL A 275 -6.61 -25.34 4.02
N THR A 276 -7.32 -26.34 3.50
CA THR A 276 -6.73 -27.66 3.25
C THR A 276 -5.93 -27.61 1.95
N GLY A 277 -4.60 -27.62 2.04
CA GLY A 277 -3.64 -27.88 0.95
C GLY A 277 -3.99 -27.37 -0.46
N SER A 278 -3.33 -26.29 -0.89
CA SER A 278 -3.03 -25.92 -2.31
C SER A 278 -4.09 -26.17 -3.39
N ARG A 279 -5.39 -26.01 -3.09
CA ARG A 279 -6.44 -25.89 -4.12
C ARG A 279 -7.22 -24.60 -3.94
N PRO A 280 -7.36 -23.78 -5.00
CA PRO A 280 -8.13 -22.55 -4.93
C PRO A 280 -9.62 -22.87 -4.67
N PRO A 281 -10.34 -22.04 -3.90
CA PRO A 281 -11.80 -22.12 -3.85
C PRO A 281 -12.38 -21.85 -5.24
N ASP A 282 -13.33 -22.67 -5.68
CA ASP A 282 -14.00 -22.50 -6.98
C ASP A 282 -14.55 -21.08 -7.13
N GLN A 283 -14.17 -20.42 -8.23
CA GLN A 283 -14.86 -19.24 -8.73
C GLN A 283 -16.29 -19.70 -9.06
N HIS A 284 -17.30 -19.08 -8.43
CA HIS A 284 -18.74 -19.41 -8.47
C HIS A 284 -19.30 -20.13 -7.23
N ALA A 285 -19.19 -19.51 -6.06
CA ALA A 285 -20.20 -19.68 -5.01
C ALA A 285 -21.00 -18.38 -4.87
N HIS A 286 -22.25 -18.42 -5.33
CA HIS A 286 -23.23 -17.37 -5.12
C HIS A 286 -23.34 -17.00 -3.64
N ARG A 287 -23.41 -15.69 -3.40
CA ARG A 287 -23.50 -15.02 -2.10
C ARG A 287 -24.73 -15.52 -1.35
N GLY A 288 -24.51 -16.33 -0.32
CA GLY A 288 -25.55 -16.81 0.59
C GLY A 288 -24.94 -17.30 1.89
N LYS A 289 -24.75 -16.40 2.86
CA LYS A 289 -24.42 -16.79 4.24
C LYS A 289 -25.20 -15.93 5.23
N LYS A 290 -25.51 -16.58 6.35
CA LYS A 290 -26.78 -16.54 7.09
C LYS A 290 -26.86 -15.42 8.12
N LYS A 291 -28.11 -15.09 8.43
CA LYS A 291 -28.57 -14.24 9.55
C LYS A 291 -28.16 -14.85 10.89
N ASP A 292 -27.50 -14.08 11.73
CA ASP A 292 -27.48 -14.34 13.17
C ASP A 292 -28.61 -13.56 13.83
N LYS A 293 -29.53 -14.32 14.43
CA LYS A 293 -30.61 -13.83 15.27
C LYS A 293 -30.00 -13.43 16.61
N CYS A 294 -30.05 -12.15 16.95
CA CYS A 294 -29.91 -11.73 18.34
C CYS A 294 -31.30 -11.77 18.99
N SER A 295 -31.47 -12.75 19.88
CA SER A 295 -32.63 -12.87 20.77
C SER A 295 -32.62 -11.70 21.75
N ILE A 296 -33.75 -11.01 21.85
CA ILE A 296 -34.01 -10.01 22.89
C ILE A 296 -34.36 -10.76 24.17
N SER A 297 -33.73 -10.36 25.28
CA SER A 297 -34.24 -10.49 26.64
C SER A 297 -34.04 -9.15 27.31
#